data_AF-A0A653CGL5-F1
#
_entry.id   AF-A0A653CGL5-F1
#
_cell.length_a   1.000
_cell.length_b   1.000
_cell.length_c   1.000
_cell.angle_alpha   90.00
_cell.angle_beta   90.00
_cell.angle_gamma   90.00
#
_symmetry.space_group_name_H-M   'P 1'
#
loop_
_entity.id
_entity.type
_entity.pdbx_description
1 polymer ?
#
loop_
_entity_poly.entity_id
_entity_poly.type
_entity_poly.pdbx_seq_one_letter_code
_entity_poly.pdbx_strand_id
1 'polypeptide(L)'
;MMQIYILYDELPYPPLDIMLTNNTLPNVKFVKLTPTLKTSFIGQYPLNEINTKYVMFVPDSTRITSRQTLQIMINELNTFSGNIIAAPISSHNKNMNCLRINVNLKEWTLKYSALKSLECDGVLGKHIILLETEHLKELANAFLLPFPHSFYIQTAALNFKVKIVKGLSFHEGKPVLRSHHAQWKLKQTEAQRLKRLYNLFKIRQVVRETGVTEWYGCTKETPRCFGTVLESMPSYLYEKKWTPPCCLSNLRKTARYIFNIFDEAGIRYWLEAGSLLGAMRSGDILPWDHDVDVGFVREDLARCHWLKKAKDRPVIDNKGFLWEKATEGNFYHVHFSKINKIHVNLFPFYSKNGTMVRDSWFTTHKNMEFPDNFLHPMSSIDFVGRSVPSPNNIRDFLEMKFGRGAIENPEYPDPAKLKFP
;
A
#
# COMPACT_ATOMS: atom_id res chain seq x y z
N MET A 1 37.24 17.97 -14.76
CA MET A 1 37.55 16.53 -14.59
C MET A 1 36.30 15.85 -14.04
N MET A 2 35.93 14.67 -14.54
CA MET A 2 34.71 13.97 -14.08
C MET A 2 35.01 13.24 -12.77
N GLN A 3 34.26 13.56 -11.72
CA GLN A 3 34.30 12.84 -10.45
C GLN A 3 33.37 11.62 -10.53
N ILE A 4 33.88 10.46 -10.12
CA ILE A 4 33.16 9.18 -10.17
C ILE A 4 32.97 8.68 -8.75
N TYR A 5 31.72 8.45 -8.36
CA TYR A 5 31.38 7.89 -7.06
C TYR A 5 30.80 6.49 -7.26
N ILE A 6 31.40 5.49 -6.62
CA ILE A 6 30.90 4.12 -6.58
C ILE A 6 30.28 3.91 -5.22
N LEU A 7 28.96 3.83 -5.19
CA LEU A 7 28.15 3.70 -3.98
C LEU A 7 27.85 2.23 -3.70
N TYR A 8 27.98 1.80 -2.45
CA TYR A 8 27.69 0.42 -2.06
C TYR A 8 27.21 0.33 -0.61
N ASP A 9 26.37 -0.65 -0.32
CA ASP A 9 25.99 -0.98 1.06
C ASP A 9 27.08 -1.83 1.73
N GLU A 10 27.52 -2.86 1.03
CA GLU A 10 28.57 -3.78 1.47
C GLU A 10 29.73 -3.74 0.49
N LEU A 11 30.95 -3.93 1.01
CA LEU A 11 32.16 -3.91 0.19
C LEU A 11 32.01 -4.93 -0.95
N PRO A 12 32.10 -4.52 -2.23
CA PRO A 12 31.99 -5.45 -3.34
C PRO A 12 33.04 -6.56 -3.22
N TYR A 13 32.59 -7.81 -3.31
CA TYR A 13 33.45 -8.98 -3.31
C TYR A 13 33.12 -9.90 -4.50
N PRO A 14 34.11 -10.31 -5.33
CA PRO A 14 35.54 -9.95 -5.23
C PRO A 14 35.78 -8.44 -5.39
N PRO A 15 36.87 -7.91 -4.81
CA PRO A 15 37.20 -6.48 -4.93
C PRO A 15 37.27 -6.06 -6.39
N LEU A 16 36.78 -4.86 -6.69
CA LEU A 16 36.96 -4.28 -8.02
C LEU A 16 38.45 -3.95 -8.20
N ASP A 17 39.04 -4.25 -9.36
CA ASP A 17 40.47 -4.02 -9.62
C ASP A 17 40.89 -2.56 -9.33
N ILE A 18 39.99 -1.61 -9.59
CA ILE A 18 40.18 -0.18 -9.32
C ILE A 18 40.41 0.11 -7.82
N MET A 19 39.82 -0.68 -6.92
CA MET A 19 40.07 -0.57 -5.48
C MET A 19 41.50 -0.99 -5.11
N LEU A 20 42.10 -1.92 -5.86
CA LEU A 20 43.45 -2.43 -5.61
C LEU A 20 44.52 -1.48 -6.20
N THR A 21 44.21 -0.76 -7.27
CA THR A 21 45.12 0.17 -7.96
C THR A 21 44.96 1.63 -7.52
N ASN A 22 44.29 1.88 -6.40
CA ASN A 22 43.72 3.18 -5.98
C ASN A 22 44.70 4.37 -5.98
N ASN A 23 46.01 4.11 -5.97
CA ASN A 23 47.06 5.14 -6.10
C ASN A 23 47.09 5.84 -7.48
N THR A 24 46.31 5.40 -8.47
CA THR A 24 46.38 5.90 -9.86
C THR A 24 45.15 6.71 -10.33
N LEU A 25 44.04 6.73 -9.60
CA LEU A 25 42.78 7.35 -10.05
C LEU A 25 42.17 8.29 -8.98
N PRO A 26 42.70 9.52 -8.82
CA PRO A 26 42.28 10.44 -7.75
C PRO A 26 40.84 10.96 -7.88
N ASN A 27 40.21 10.79 -9.04
CA ASN A 27 38.84 11.22 -9.33
C ASN A 27 37.79 10.12 -9.11
N VAL A 28 38.18 8.94 -8.60
CA VAL A 28 37.28 7.83 -8.28
C VAL A 28 37.19 7.68 -6.76
N LYS A 29 35.97 7.74 -6.23
CA LYS A 29 35.69 7.59 -4.80
C LYS A 29 34.74 6.44 -4.53
N PHE A 30 35.04 5.70 -3.49
CA PHE A 30 34.24 4.58 -2.99
C PHE A 30 33.51 5.03 -1.74
N VAL A 31 32.17 5.03 -1.75
CA VAL A 31 31.37 5.53 -0.64
C VAL A 31 30.42 4.43 -0.16
N LYS A 32 30.59 4.07 1.12
CA LYS A 32 29.72 3.11 1.80
C LYS A 32 28.47 3.81 2.33
N LEU A 33 27.29 3.34 1.93
CA LEU A 33 26.01 3.95 2.30
C LEU A 33 25.49 3.50 3.67
N THR A 34 25.83 2.28 4.09
CA THR A 34 25.40 1.77 5.41
C THR A 34 26.23 2.41 6.53
N PRO A 35 25.60 2.78 7.66
CA PRO A 35 26.31 3.34 8.80
C PRO A 35 27.34 2.36 9.35
N THR A 36 28.49 2.88 9.79
CA THR A 36 29.46 2.16 10.61
C THR A 36 29.63 2.87 11.94
N LEU A 37 30.08 2.16 12.97
CA LEU A 37 30.31 2.74 14.30
C LEU A 37 31.35 3.87 14.32
N LYS A 38 32.14 4.03 13.25
CA LYS A 38 33.23 5.02 13.16
C LYS A 38 32.94 6.17 12.20
N THR A 39 31.87 6.10 11.42
CA THR A 39 31.52 7.14 10.43
C THR A 39 30.59 8.16 11.04
N SER A 40 30.89 9.45 10.88
CA SER A 40 30.01 10.55 11.28
C SER A 40 28.78 10.62 10.38
N PHE A 41 27.71 11.30 10.83
CA PHE A 41 26.50 11.54 10.04
C PHE A 41 26.83 12.22 8.68
N ILE A 42 27.71 13.23 8.69
CA ILE A 42 28.13 13.93 7.47
C ILE A 42 28.88 12.98 6.53
N GLY A 43 29.79 12.16 7.07
CA GLY A 43 30.54 11.17 6.30
C GLY A 43 29.70 9.98 5.80
N GLN A 44 28.48 9.82 6.31
CA GLN A 44 27.54 8.80 5.86
C GLN A 44 26.67 9.27 4.67
N TYR A 45 26.58 10.58 4.43
CA TYR A 45 25.71 11.13 3.38
C TYR A 45 26.54 11.59 2.18
N PRO A 46 26.67 10.79 1.10
CA PRO A 46 27.58 11.07 -0.02
C PRO A 46 27.31 12.40 -0.70
N LEU A 47 26.08 12.93 -0.58
CA LEU A 47 25.67 14.16 -1.22
C LEU A 47 26.51 15.36 -0.78
N ASN A 48 27.03 15.36 0.45
CA ASN A 48 27.89 16.43 0.96
C ASN A 48 29.28 16.45 0.30
N GLU A 49 29.69 15.35 -0.34
CA GLU A 49 30.95 15.29 -1.08
C GLU A 49 30.80 15.68 -2.55
N ILE A 50 29.58 15.87 -3.05
CA ILE A 50 29.29 16.17 -4.45
C ILE A 50 29.16 17.68 -4.62
N ASN A 51 30.21 18.31 -5.13
CA ASN A 51 30.29 19.77 -5.32
C ASN A 51 30.00 20.21 -6.76
N THR A 52 29.61 19.29 -7.65
CA THR A 52 29.27 19.61 -9.05
C THR A 52 27.83 20.07 -9.17
N LYS A 53 27.54 20.95 -10.15
CA LYS A 53 26.17 21.41 -10.43
C LYS A 53 25.21 20.27 -10.81
N TYR A 54 25.72 19.28 -11.56
CA TYR A 54 24.93 18.16 -12.04
C TYR A 54 25.46 16.83 -11.49
N VAL A 55 24.55 15.88 -11.32
CA VAL A 55 24.84 14.46 -11.04
C VAL A 55 24.26 13.61 -12.15
N MET A 56 25.00 12.57 -12.52
CA MET A 56 24.57 11.59 -13.50
C MET A 56 24.66 10.20 -12.90
N PHE A 57 23.52 9.50 -12.82
CA PHE A 57 23.48 8.10 -12.44
C PHE A 57 23.65 7.23 -13.67
N VAL A 58 24.65 6.35 -13.61
CA VAL A 58 25.04 5.47 -14.69
C VAL A 58 24.87 4.03 -14.21
N PRO A 59 23.96 3.24 -14.81
CA PRO A 59 23.82 1.84 -14.43
C PRO A 59 25.03 1.04 -14.91
N ASP A 60 25.26 -0.10 -14.27
CA ASP A 60 26.36 -0.99 -14.60
C ASP A 60 26.35 -1.43 -16.09
N SER A 61 27.53 -1.73 -16.62
CA SER A 61 27.75 -2.08 -18.03
C SER A 61 27.25 -1.00 -18.99
N THR A 62 27.66 0.25 -18.75
CA THR A 62 27.41 1.41 -19.61
C THR A 62 28.72 2.04 -20.01
N ARG A 63 28.87 2.40 -21.29
CA ARG A 63 30.07 3.05 -21.84
C ARG A 63 29.73 4.46 -22.30
N ILE A 64 30.46 5.42 -21.75
CA ILE A 64 30.41 6.82 -22.15
C ILE A 64 31.61 7.07 -23.07
N THR A 65 31.35 7.23 -24.36
CA THR A 65 32.39 7.33 -25.39
C THR A 65 32.63 8.75 -25.89
N SER A 66 31.69 9.67 -25.68
CA SER A 66 31.76 11.05 -26.17
C SER A 66 31.36 12.05 -25.10
N ARG A 67 32.07 13.18 -25.03
CA ARG A 67 31.67 14.34 -24.21
C ARG A 67 30.48 15.09 -24.81
N GLN A 68 30.28 15.00 -26.12
CA GLN A 68 29.18 15.67 -26.81
C GLN A 68 27.82 15.15 -26.33
N THR A 69 27.70 13.84 -26.05
CA THR A 69 26.46 13.25 -25.55
C THR A 69 26.08 13.79 -24.19
N LEU A 70 27.07 14.01 -23.31
CA LEU A 70 26.87 14.64 -22.00
C LEU A 70 26.43 16.09 -22.13
N GLN A 71 27.04 16.86 -23.04
CA GLN A 71 26.66 18.25 -23.27
C GLN A 71 25.23 18.37 -23.80
N ILE A 72 24.81 17.46 -24.69
CA ILE A 72 23.43 17.40 -25.17
C ILE A 72 22.47 17.20 -24.00
N MET A 73 22.73 16.24 -23.10
CA MET A 73 21.86 16.01 -21.94
C MET A 73 21.79 17.23 -21.01
N ILE A 74 22.91 17.91 -20.78
CA ILE A 74 22.95 19.12 -19.95
C ILE A 74 22.15 20.26 -20.61
N ASN A 75 22.27 20.44 -21.92
CA ASN A 75 21.51 21.45 -22.65
C ASN A 75 20.00 21.15 -22.63
N GLU A 76 19.61 19.89 -22.79
CA GLU A 76 18.23 19.44 -22.65
C GLU A 76 17.70 19.68 -21.23
N LEU A 77 18.51 19.43 -20.20
CA LEU A 77 18.11 19.69 -18.81
C LEU A 77 17.87 21.18 -18.56
N ASN A 78 18.76 22.05 -19.05
CA ASN A 78 18.64 23.51 -18.86
C ASN A 78 17.46 24.14 -19.61
N THR A 79 16.93 23.48 -20.64
CA THR A 79 15.80 23.97 -21.43
C THR A 79 14.47 23.31 -21.03
N PHE A 80 14.54 22.17 -20.35
CA PHE A 80 13.38 21.46 -19.86
C PHE A 80 12.83 22.12 -18.60
N SER A 81 11.50 22.30 -18.53
CA SER A 81 10.84 22.85 -17.34
C SER A 81 10.71 21.84 -16.20
N GLY A 82 11.04 20.57 -16.43
CA GLY A 82 11.11 19.54 -15.39
C GLY A 82 12.52 19.38 -14.83
N ASN A 83 12.74 18.27 -14.12
CA ASN A 83 13.89 18.16 -13.20
C ASN A 83 14.94 17.17 -13.68
N ILE A 84 14.54 16.20 -14.50
CA ILE A 84 15.35 15.01 -14.77
C ILE A 84 15.38 14.73 -16.28
N ILE A 85 16.57 14.43 -16.79
CA ILE A 85 16.79 13.94 -18.14
C ILE A 85 17.16 12.47 -18.09
N ALA A 86 16.53 11.65 -18.93
CA ALA A 86 16.84 10.24 -19.11
C ALA A 86 17.32 9.96 -20.53
N ALA A 87 18.34 9.11 -20.68
CA ALA A 87 18.84 8.69 -21.98
C ALA A 87 19.03 7.17 -22.07
N PRO A 88 18.61 6.52 -23.17
CA PRO A 88 18.73 5.08 -23.35
C PRO A 88 20.17 4.60 -23.40
N ILE A 89 20.36 3.37 -22.97
CA ILE A 89 21.58 2.59 -23.20
C ILE A 89 21.24 1.52 -24.23
N SER A 90 22.06 1.42 -25.29
CA SER A 90 21.85 0.70 -26.56
C SER A 90 21.15 1.54 -27.64
N SER A 91 21.68 1.45 -28.87
CA SER A 91 21.14 2.10 -30.08
C SER A 91 19.83 1.46 -30.55
N HIS A 92 19.55 0.23 -30.11
CA HIS A 92 18.27 -0.41 -30.31
C HIS A 92 17.31 0.07 -29.22
N ASN A 93 16.71 1.25 -29.43
CA ASN A 93 15.68 1.96 -28.66
C ASN A 93 14.44 1.13 -28.22
N LYS A 94 14.46 -0.20 -28.25
CA LYS A 94 13.26 -1.02 -28.23
C LYS A 94 12.53 -1.07 -26.87
N ASN A 95 13.14 -0.68 -25.75
CA ASN A 95 12.59 -1.00 -24.43
C ASN A 95 12.60 0.15 -23.39
N MET A 96 12.67 1.43 -23.78
CA MET A 96 12.41 2.52 -22.82
C MET A 96 10.95 2.94 -22.88
N ASN A 97 10.25 2.75 -21.76
CA ASN A 97 8.85 3.13 -21.62
C ASN A 97 8.72 4.23 -20.58
N CYS A 98 8.08 5.32 -20.97
CA CYS A 98 7.68 6.35 -20.02
C CYS A 98 6.55 5.83 -19.12
N LEU A 99 6.65 6.08 -17.82
CA LEU A 99 5.68 5.66 -16.83
C LEU A 99 5.07 6.86 -16.10
N ARG A 100 3.74 6.87 -16.02
CA ARG A 100 3.03 7.60 -14.96
C ARG A 100 3.17 6.83 -13.66
N ILE A 101 3.53 7.51 -12.58
CA ILE A 101 3.71 6.93 -11.26
C ILE A 101 2.79 7.69 -10.30
N ASN A 102 1.71 7.05 -9.87
CA ASN A 102 0.80 7.61 -8.87
C ASN A 102 1.13 6.98 -7.50
N VAL A 103 1.64 7.81 -6.58
CA VAL A 103 1.91 7.45 -5.20
C VAL A 103 0.77 7.99 -4.33
N ASN A 104 -0.12 7.12 -3.86
CA ASN A 104 -1.20 7.51 -2.95
C ASN A 104 -0.88 7.01 -1.54
N LEU A 105 -0.27 7.88 -0.73
CA LEU A 105 0.12 7.56 0.64
C LEU A 105 -1.09 7.34 1.57
N LYS A 106 -2.21 8.02 1.29
CA LYS A 106 -3.45 7.88 2.05
C LYS A 106 -4.03 6.48 1.91
N GLU A 107 -3.94 5.90 0.72
CA GLU A 107 -4.41 4.54 0.41
C GLU A 107 -3.29 3.49 0.37
N TRP A 108 -2.05 3.85 0.72
CA TRP A 108 -0.91 2.94 0.72
C TRP A 108 -0.64 2.28 -0.65
N THR A 109 -1.03 2.94 -1.74
CA THR A 109 -0.99 2.39 -3.09
C THR A 109 0.04 3.07 -3.96
N LEU A 110 0.60 2.29 -4.88
CA LEU A 110 1.52 2.74 -5.91
C LEU A 110 1.03 2.18 -7.24
N LYS A 111 0.70 3.06 -8.20
CA LYS A 111 0.20 2.65 -9.50
C LYS A 111 1.10 3.16 -10.62
N TYR A 112 1.52 2.22 -11.47
CA TYR A 112 2.25 2.48 -12.70
C TYR A 112 1.30 2.46 -13.89
N SER A 113 1.53 3.32 -14.88
CA SER A 113 0.81 3.28 -16.16
C SER A 113 1.74 3.68 -17.28
N ALA A 114 1.78 2.88 -18.35
CA ALA A 114 2.60 3.20 -19.52
C ALA A 114 2.04 4.42 -20.26
N LEU A 115 2.91 5.34 -20.66
CA LEU A 115 2.57 6.52 -21.43
C LEU A 115 3.24 6.49 -22.80
N LYS A 116 2.50 6.88 -23.84
CA LYS A 116 3.04 7.17 -25.18
C LYS A 116 3.56 8.61 -25.24
N SER A 117 4.40 8.98 -24.29
CA SER A 117 5.01 10.31 -24.13
C SER A 117 6.51 10.16 -23.90
N LEU A 118 7.28 11.23 -24.07
CA LEU A 118 8.67 11.31 -23.64
C LEU A 118 8.82 12.00 -22.29
N GLU A 119 7.76 12.65 -21.81
CA GLU A 119 7.70 13.29 -20.51
C GLU A 119 6.78 12.48 -19.59
N CYS A 120 7.29 12.13 -18.41
CA CYS A 120 6.62 11.25 -17.47
C CYS A 120 7.21 11.38 -16.05
N ASP A 121 6.78 10.52 -15.13
CA ASP A 121 7.21 10.54 -13.72
C ASP A 121 8.40 9.61 -13.46
N GLY A 122 8.58 8.60 -14.31
CA GLY A 122 9.73 7.70 -14.27
C GLY A 122 9.84 6.87 -15.54
N VAL A 123 10.93 6.11 -15.66
CA VAL A 123 11.23 5.34 -16.86
C VAL A 123 11.49 3.88 -16.56
N LEU A 124 10.88 3.00 -17.35
CA LEU A 124 11.17 1.57 -17.37
C LEU A 124 12.18 1.27 -18.49
N GLY A 125 13.21 0.50 -18.17
CA GLY A 125 14.30 0.12 -19.08
C GLY A 125 15.67 0.54 -18.53
N LYS A 126 16.76 0.13 -19.20
CA LYS A 126 18.13 0.51 -18.80
C LYS A 126 18.48 1.87 -19.40
N HIS A 127 18.76 2.85 -18.54
CA HIS A 127 18.97 4.24 -18.95
C HIS A 127 19.89 4.98 -17.99
N ILE A 128 20.48 6.08 -18.47
CA ILE A 128 21.19 7.07 -17.67
C ILE A 128 20.19 8.10 -17.16
N ILE A 129 20.41 8.63 -15.95
CA ILE A 129 19.62 9.71 -15.33
C ILE A 129 20.56 10.89 -15.06
N LEU A 130 20.19 12.09 -15.51
CA LEU A 130 20.89 13.36 -15.24
C LEU A 130 19.94 14.35 -14.58
N LEU A 131 20.40 15.05 -13.56
CA LEU A 131 19.68 16.12 -12.88
C LEU A 131 20.65 17.10 -12.19
N GLU A 132 20.11 18.23 -11.72
CA GLU A 132 20.86 19.14 -10.84
C GLU A 132 21.04 18.52 -9.44
N THR A 133 22.23 18.69 -8.86
CA THR A 133 22.59 18.10 -7.56
C THR A 133 21.68 18.58 -6.43
N GLU A 134 21.19 19.82 -6.48
CA GLU A 134 20.31 20.38 -5.45
C GLU A 134 19.00 19.59 -5.31
N HIS A 135 18.47 19.06 -6.41
CA HIS A 135 17.25 18.24 -6.38
C HIS A 135 17.41 16.93 -5.61
N LEU A 136 18.63 16.43 -5.42
CA LEU A 136 18.89 15.26 -4.57
C LEU A 136 18.70 15.56 -3.09
N LYS A 137 18.80 16.82 -2.67
CA LYS A 137 18.59 17.25 -1.27
C LYS A 137 17.11 17.28 -0.89
N GLU A 138 16.22 17.36 -1.89
CA GLU A 138 14.77 17.32 -1.69
C GLU A 138 14.26 15.90 -1.40
N LEU A 139 15.06 14.87 -1.74
CA LEU A 139 14.71 13.47 -1.52
C LEU A 139 15.04 13.05 -0.08
N ALA A 140 14.14 12.27 0.53
CA ALA A 140 14.37 11.71 1.85
C ALA A 140 15.62 10.80 1.88
N ASN A 141 15.86 10.05 0.81
CA ASN A 141 17.12 9.36 0.57
C ASN A 141 17.38 9.18 -0.94
N ALA A 142 18.29 10.00 -1.47
CA ALA A 142 18.66 10.02 -2.89
C ALA A 142 19.31 8.72 -3.42
N PHE A 143 19.94 7.93 -2.53
CA PHE A 143 20.73 6.75 -2.89
C PHE A 143 20.10 5.43 -2.42
N LEU A 144 18.84 5.49 -1.98
CA LEU A 144 18.11 4.31 -1.51
C LEU A 144 18.03 3.25 -2.61
N LEU A 145 18.21 1.97 -2.27
CA LEU A 145 18.04 0.86 -3.20
C LEU A 145 16.62 0.24 -3.09
N PRO A 146 16.11 -0.40 -4.16
CA PRO A 146 16.73 -0.57 -5.48
C PRO A 146 16.56 0.67 -6.36
N PHE A 147 17.68 1.14 -6.93
CA PHE A 147 17.70 2.22 -7.91
C PHE A 147 17.41 1.68 -9.32
N PRO A 148 16.66 2.39 -10.20
CA PRO A 148 16.07 3.72 -10.00
C PRO A 148 14.66 3.71 -9.40
N HIS A 149 14.12 2.57 -8.97
CA HIS A 149 12.73 2.46 -8.50
C HIS A 149 12.45 3.35 -7.28
N SER A 150 13.32 3.31 -6.27
CA SER A 150 13.26 4.16 -5.07
C SER A 150 13.32 5.65 -5.42
N PHE A 151 14.17 6.01 -6.36
CA PHE A 151 14.35 7.37 -6.86
C PHE A 151 13.06 7.86 -7.52
N TYR A 152 12.53 7.10 -8.48
CA TYR A 152 11.32 7.50 -9.19
C TYR A 152 10.06 7.57 -8.31
N ILE A 153 9.95 6.73 -7.29
CA ILE A 153 8.83 6.83 -6.34
C ILE A 153 8.91 8.14 -5.55
N GLN A 154 10.11 8.51 -5.07
CA GLN A 154 10.30 9.75 -4.32
C GLN A 154 10.10 10.98 -5.21
N THR A 155 10.69 10.99 -6.41
CA THR A 155 10.57 12.12 -7.33
C THR A 155 9.14 12.30 -7.83
N ALA A 156 8.41 11.20 -8.10
CA ALA A 156 6.99 11.27 -8.45
C ALA A 156 6.13 11.83 -7.31
N ALA A 157 6.42 11.46 -6.05
CA ALA A 157 5.72 12.01 -4.88
C ALA A 157 5.98 13.52 -4.69
N LEU A 158 7.10 14.03 -5.21
CA LEU A 158 7.45 15.45 -5.26
C LEU A 158 7.03 16.14 -6.58
N ASN A 159 6.27 15.45 -7.44
CA ASN A 159 5.81 15.94 -8.75
C ASN A 159 6.93 16.27 -9.76
N PHE A 160 8.13 15.73 -9.59
CA PHE A 160 9.20 15.91 -10.56
C PHE A 160 8.85 15.26 -11.88
N LYS A 161 9.35 15.84 -12.97
CA LYS A 161 9.19 15.30 -14.33
C LYS A 161 10.50 14.84 -14.92
N VAL A 162 10.41 13.76 -15.68
CA VAL A 162 11.50 13.12 -16.41
C VAL A 162 11.23 13.27 -17.90
N LYS A 163 12.22 13.75 -18.65
CA LYS A 163 12.20 13.79 -20.12
C LYS A 163 13.17 12.77 -20.70
N ILE A 164 12.69 11.92 -21.60
CA ILE A 164 13.51 10.97 -22.37
C ILE A 164 14.08 11.69 -23.60
N VAL A 165 15.41 11.74 -23.73
CA VAL A 165 16.08 12.37 -24.87
C VAL A 165 16.01 11.45 -26.10
N LYS A 166 15.44 11.96 -27.19
CA LYS A 166 15.42 11.27 -28.49
C LYS A 166 16.74 11.43 -29.23
N GLY A 167 17.09 10.43 -30.05
CA GLY A 167 18.27 10.48 -30.92
C GLY A 167 19.62 10.37 -30.19
N LEU A 168 19.59 10.28 -28.85
CA LEU A 168 20.76 10.09 -28.02
C LEU A 168 20.73 8.68 -27.43
N SER A 169 21.82 7.93 -27.53
CA SER A 169 21.97 6.63 -26.87
C SER A 169 23.40 6.39 -26.41
N PHE A 170 23.57 5.75 -25.26
CA PHE A 170 24.86 5.32 -24.75
C PHE A 170 25.17 3.89 -25.16
N HIS A 171 26.45 3.52 -25.21
CA HIS A 171 26.83 2.17 -25.60
C HIS A 171 26.71 1.21 -24.42
N GLU A 172 26.25 -0.01 -24.70
CA GLU A 172 26.23 -1.08 -23.72
C GLU A 172 27.63 -1.67 -23.52
N GLY A 173 27.99 -1.92 -22.26
CA GLY A 173 29.20 -2.65 -21.89
C GLY A 173 29.05 -4.16 -22.05
N LYS A 174 30.08 -4.92 -21.62
CA LYS A 174 29.97 -6.38 -21.58
C LYS A 174 28.96 -6.76 -20.48
N PRO A 175 27.91 -7.55 -20.76
CA PRO A 175 26.96 -7.95 -19.72
C PRO A 175 27.66 -8.83 -18.68
N VAL A 176 27.49 -8.48 -17.40
CA VAL A 176 28.14 -9.14 -16.26
C VAL A 176 27.46 -10.46 -15.87
N LEU A 177 26.12 -10.53 -15.94
CA LEU A 177 25.34 -11.69 -15.47
C LEU A 177 24.70 -12.46 -16.65
N ARG A 178 25.50 -13.31 -17.29
CA ARG A 178 25.08 -14.06 -18.50
C ARG A 178 24.41 -15.39 -18.21
N SER A 179 24.80 -16.08 -17.13
CA SER A 179 24.26 -17.41 -16.84
C SER A 179 22.84 -17.31 -16.30
N HIS A 180 22.01 -18.32 -16.61
CA HIS A 180 20.65 -18.42 -16.08
C HIS A 180 20.64 -18.35 -14.54
N HIS A 181 21.59 -19.01 -13.88
CA HIS A 181 21.74 -18.96 -12.43
C HIS A 181 22.02 -17.55 -11.90
N ALA A 182 22.90 -16.79 -12.56
CA ALA A 182 23.21 -15.42 -12.16
C ALA A 182 22.01 -14.48 -12.35
N GLN A 183 21.26 -14.65 -13.45
CA GLN A 183 20.04 -13.89 -13.70
C GLN A 183 18.93 -14.22 -12.70
N TRP A 184 18.78 -15.49 -12.34
CA TRP A 184 17.85 -15.93 -11.30
C TRP A 184 18.18 -15.31 -9.93
N LYS A 185 19.46 -15.32 -9.54
CA LYS A 185 19.93 -14.66 -8.30
C LYS A 185 19.63 -13.17 -8.30
N LEU A 186 19.91 -12.47 -9.41
CA LEU A 186 19.61 -11.03 -9.55
C LEU A 186 18.12 -10.78 -9.31
N LYS A 187 17.24 -11.51 -10.00
CA LYS A 187 15.78 -11.35 -9.87
C LYS A 187 15.30 -11.57 -8.43
N GLN A 188 15.86 -12.57 -7.74
CA GLN A 188 15.53 -12.84 -6.34
C GLN A 188 15.96 -11.69 -5.43
N THR A 189 17.18 -11.17 -5.59
CA THR A 189 17.69 -10.04 -4.82
C THR A 189 16.91 -8.76 -5.09
N GLU A 190 16.56 -8.48 -6.35
CA GLU A 190 15.72 -7.33 -6.72
C GLU A 190 14.33 -7.42 -6.09
N ALA A 191 13.68 -8.58 -6.13
CA ALA A 191 12.39 -8.79 -5.48
C ALA A 191 12.45 -8.56 -3.97
N GLN A 192 13.52 -9.01 -3.31
CA GLN A 192 13.73 -8.77 -1.87
C GLN A 192 13.95 -7.27 -1.57
N ARG A 193 14.76 -6.59 -2.39
CA ARG A 193 15.02 -5.14 -2.26
C ARG A 193 13.75 -4.33 -2.48
N LEU A 194 12.96 -4.65 -3.50
CA LEU A 194 11.65 -4.01 -3.75
C LEU A 194 10.70 -4.22 -2.58
N LYS A 195 10.61 -5.44 -2.03
CA LYS A 195 9.80 -5.71 -0.83
C LYS A 195 10.23 -4.84 0.36
N ARG A 196 11.54 -4.67 0.59
CA ARG A 196 12.07 -3.79 1.65
C ARG A 196 11.72 -2.32 1.38
N LEU A 197 11.89 -1.85 0.14
CA LEU A 197 11.54 -0.50 -0.28
C LEU A 197 10.06 -0.19 -0.04
N TYR A 198 9.16 -1.06 -0.50
CA TYR A 198 7.73 -0.85 -0.31
C TYR A 198 7.33 -0.87 1.18
N ASN A 199 7.95 -1.74 1.99
CA ASN A 199 7.75 -1.71 3.43
C ASN A 199 8.22 -0.41 4.08
N LEU A 200 9.37 0.13 3.65
CA LEU A 200 9.93 1.38 4.14
C LEU A 200 8.99 2.56 3.83
N PHE A 201 8.53 2.67 2.57
CA PHE A 201 7.58 3.70 2.13
C PHE A 201 6.12 3.42 2.49
N LYS A 202 5.86 2.36 3.28
CA LYS A 202 4.51 1.96 3.67
C LYS A 202 3.58 1.75 2.46
N ILE A 203 4.11 1.26 1.34
CA ILE A 203 3.34 0.84 0.17
C ILE A 203 2.88 -0.60 0.41
N ARG A 204 1.56 -0.83 0.31
CA ARG A 204 0.92 -2.12 0.60
C ARG A 204 0.32 -2.77 -0.63
N GLN A 205 0.09 -2.01 -1.68
CA GLN A 205 -0.41 -2.48 -2.97
C GLN A 205 0.33 -1.77 -4.10
N VAL A 206 0.81 -2.55 -5.06
CA VAL A 206 1.46 -2.05 -6.27
C VAL A 206 0.67 -2.54 -7.48
N VAL A 207 0.18 -1.61 -8.30
CA VAL A 207 -0.47 -1.92 -9.58
C VAL A 207 0.53 -1.62 -10.69
N ARG A 208 0.98 -2.66 -11.38
CA ARG A 208 1.92 -2.55 -12.51
C ARG A 208 1.24 -1.94 -13.72
N GLU A 209 2.03 -1.44 -14.65
CA GLU A 209 1.60 -0.93 -15.94
C GLU A 209 0.87 -1.98 -16.80
N THR A 210 1.10 -3.27 -16.50
CA THR A 210 0.39 -4.41 -17.09
C THR A 210 -1.00 -4.65 -16.50
N GLY A 211 -1.37 -3.95 -15.42
CA GLY A 211 -2.60 -4.18 -14.64
C GLY A 211 -2.44 -5.21 -13.52
N VAL A 212 -1.31 -5.93 -13.46
CA VAL A 212 -1.03 -6.90 -12.39
C VAL A 212 -0.94 -6.18 -11.05
N THR A 213 -1.67 -6.69 -10.06
CA THR A 213 -1.66 -6.19 -8.68
C THR A 213 -0.80 -7.07 -7.79
N GLU A 214 0.18 -6.47 -7.14
CA GLU A 214 1.08 -7.11 -6.18
C GLU A 214 0.81 -6.58 -4.77
N TRP A 215 0.90 -7.47 -3.78
CA TRP A 215 0.56 -7.18 -2.39
C TRP A 215 1.79 -7.22 -1.49
N TYR A 216 1.97 -6.18 -0.69
CA TYR A 216 3.09 -6.00 0.25
C TYR A 216 2.59 -5.66 1.67
N GLY A 217 1.40 -6.17 2.00
CA GLY A 217 0.72 -5.97 3.28
C GLY A 217 0.47 -7.27 4.04
N CYS A 218 -0.56 -7.29 4.88
CA CYS A 218 -0.88 -8.44 5.73
C CYS A 218 -1.54 -9.60 4.96
N THR A 219 -1.23 -10.82 5.40
CA THR A 219 -1.82 -12.08 4.90
C THR A 219 -2.49 -12.84 6.04
N LYS A 220 -2.94 -14.08 5.78
CA LYS A 220 -3.56 -14.94 6.79
C LYS A 220 -2.54 -15.43 7.83
N GLU A 221 -1.27 -15.41 7.49
CA GLU A 221 -0.12 -15.87 8.27
C GLU A 221 0.59 -14.72 9.01
N THR A 222 0.18 -13.46 8.80
CA THR A 222 0.78 -12.29 9.46
C THR A 222 -0.26 -11.54 10.28
N PRO A 223 0.15 -10.77 11.30
CA PRO A 223 -0.74 -9.82 11.96
C PRO A 223 -1.32 -8.80 10.96
N ARG A 224 -2.47 -8.21 11.32
CA ARG A 224 -3.02 -7.07 10.58
C ARG A 224 -2.08 -5.86 10.65
N CYS A 225 -2.24 -4.91 9.73
CA CYS A 225 -1.27 -3.81 9.57
C CYS A 225 -1.28 -2.73 10.67
N PHE A 226 -2.29 -2.71 11.54
CA PHE A 226 -2.43 -1.76 12.64
C PHE A 226 -2.65 -2.50 13.97
N GLY A 227 -2.27 -1.86 15.08
CA GLY A 227 -2.37 -2.45 16.41
C GLY A 227 -3.81 -2.59 16.93
N THR A 228 -3.96 -2.71 18.24
CA THR A 228 -5.27 -2.64 18.91
C THR A 228 -5.90 -1.28 18.62
N VAL A 229 -7.20 -1.28 18.31
CA VAL A 229 -7.97 -0.04 18.10
C VAL A 229 -8.46 0.42 19.46
N LEU A 230 -8.26 1.70 19.75
CA LEU A 230 -8.69 2.33 21.01
C LEU A 230 -9.80 3.33 20.67
N GLU A 231 -10.91 3.26 21.39
CA GLU A 231 -12.05 4.18 21.25
C GLU A 231 -12.50 4.36 19.79
N SER A 232 -12.60 3.25 19.05
CA SER A 232 -13.00 3.21 17.63
C SER A 232 -12.10 3.98 16.66
N MET A 233 -10.88 4.38 17.09
CA MET A 233 -9.95 5.18 16.29
C MET A 233 -8.65 4.41 15.99
N PRO A 234 -8.51 3.80 14.80
CA PRO A 234 -7.29 3.12 14.38
C PRO A 234 -6.11 4.09 14.17
N SER A 235 -4.89 3.61 14.42
CA SER A 235 -3.66 4.42 14.35
C SER A 235 -3.44 5.11 13.00
N TYR A 236 -3.86 4.48 11.91
CA TYR A 236 -3.66 5.03 10.57
C TYR A 236 -4.42 6.33 10.31
N LEU A 237 -5.53 6.59 11.01
CA LEU A 237 -6.27 7.84 10.89
C LEU A 237 -5.42 9.02 11.37
N TYR A 238 -4.70 8.84 12.47
CA TYR A 238 -3.76 9.83 13.00
C TYR A 238 -2.52 10.01 12.12
N GLU A 239 -2.17 9.00 11.32
CA GLU A 239 -1.17 9.12 10.25
C GLU A 239 -1.69 9.84 8.99
N LYS A 240 -2.95 10.34 9.02
CA LYS A 240 -3.66 10.92 7.86
C LYS A 240 -3.80 9.94 6.69
N LYS A 241 -3.93 8.66 7.01
CA LYS A 241 -4.13 7.57 6.05
C LYS A 241 -5.47 6.91 6.30
N TRP A 242 -5.87 6.09 5.33
CA TRP A 242 -7.03 5.23 5.40
C TRP A 242 -6.62 3.79 5.67
N THR A 243 -7.57 2.87 5.67
CA THR A 243 -7.31 1.48 5.98
C THR A 243 -6.35 0.87 4.96
N PRO A 244 -5.29 0.16 5.38
CA PRO A 244 -4.41 -0.52 4.45
C PRO A 244 -5.19 -1.44 3.49
N PRO A 245 -4.91 -1.40 2.18
CA PRO A 245 -5.74 -2.07 1.17
C PRO A 245 -5.74 -3.60 1.34
N CYS A 246 -4.65 -4.16 1.89
CA CYS A 246 -4.58 -5.56 2.28
C CYS A 246 -5.55 -5.92 3.41
N CYS A 247 -5.72 -5.04 4.40
CA CYS A 247 -6.71 -5.21 5.47
C CYS A 247 -8.13 -5.16 4.90
N LEU A 248 -8.45 -4.17 4.04
CA LEU A 248 -9.75 -4.11 3.36
C LEU A 248 -10.00 -5.37 2.50
N SER A 249 -9.00 -5.84 1.75
CA SER A 249 -9.09 -7.09 0.98
C SER A 249 -9.40 -8.29 1.87
N ASN A 250 -8.77 -8.38 3.04
CA ASN A 250 -9.02 -9.46 3.99
C ASN A 250 -10.38 -9.31 4.68
N LEU A 251 -10.85 -8.09 5.00
CA LEU A 251 -12.21 -7.84 5.48
C LEU A 251 -13.26 -8.30 4.48
N ARG A 252 -13.12 -7.92 3.20
CA ARG A 252 -14.03 -8.37 2.13
C ARG A 252 -14.07 -9.89 1.99
N LYS A 253 -12.95 -10.58 2.20
CA LYS A 253 -12.89 -12.06 2.18
C LYS A 253 -13.62 -12.64 3.40
N THR A 254 -13.39 -12.10 4.59
CA THR A 254 -14.04 -12.55 5.82
C THR A 254 -15.55 -12.31 5.80
N ALA A 255 -15.99 -11.12 5.37
CA ALA A 255 -17.40 -10.78 5.23
C ALA A 255 -18.14 -11.72 4.26
N ARG A 256 -17.61 -11.90 3.04
CA ARG A 256 -18.19 -12.84 2.06
C ARG A 256 -18.26 -14.28 2.57
N TYR A 257 -17.24 -14.71 3.31
CA TYR A 257 -17.24 -16.04 3.92
C TYR A 257 -18.37 -16.18 4.96
N ILE A 258 -18.56 -15.19 5.81
CA ILE A 258 -19.62 -15.19 6.83
C ILE A 258 -21.00 -15.17 6.19
N PHE A 259 -21.20 -14.33 5.16
CA PHE A 259 -22.46 -14.30 4.42
C PHE A 259 -22.82 -15.68 3.89
N ASN A 260 -21.87 -16.40 3.27
CA ASN A 260 -22.10 -17.78 2.84
C ASN A 260 -22.48 -18.71 4.00
N ILE A 261 -21.76 -18.65 5.13
CA ILE A 261 -22.07 -19.49 6.29
C ILE A 261 -23.46 -19.18 6.87
N PHE A 262 -23.85 -17.91 6.89
CA PHE A 262 -25.15 -17.49 7.38
C PHE A 262 -26.28 -17.90 6.43
N ASP A 263 -26.08 -17.73 5.12
CA ASP A 263 -27.00 -18.21 4.08
C ASP A 263 -27.21 -19.73 4.18
N GLU A 264 -26.12 -20.50 4.27
CA GLU A 264 -26.15 -21.97 4.36
C GLU A 264 -26.82 -22.48 5.65
N ALA A 265 -26.61 -21.79 6.77
CA ALA A 265 -27.29 -22.10 8.04
C ALA A 265 -28.74 -21.58 8.08
N GLY A 266 -29.11 -20.73 7.11
CA GLY A 266 -30.35 -19.96 7.04
C GLY A 266 -30.54 -18.98 8.20
N ILE A 267 -29.45 -18.43 8.73
CA ILE A 267 -29.51 -17.36 9.73
C ILE A 267 -30.09 -16.11 9.08
N ARG A 268 -31.10 -15.49 9.70
CA ARG A 268 -31.58 -14.17 9.29
C ARG A 268 -30.61 -13.10 9.79
N TYR A 269 -29.99 -12.39 8.86
CA TYR A 269 -29.01 -11.35 9.15
C TYR A 269 -29.23 -10.12 8.26
N TRP A 270 -28.55 -9.03 8.59
CA TRP A 270 -28.52 -7.80 7.79
C TRP A 270 -27.19 -7.06 8.02
N LEU A 271 -26.80 -6.22 7.05
CA LEU A 271 -25.71 -5.27 7.27
C LEU A 271 -26.09 -4.23 8.32
N GLU A 272 -25.13 -3.88 9.17
CA GLU A 272 -25.34 -2.97 10.28
C GLU A 272 -24.31 -1.82 10.26
N ALA A 273 -24.61 -0.74 10.98
CA ALA A 273 -23.69 0.37 11.26
C ALA A 273 -22.88 0.86 10.04
N GLY A 274 -21.55 0.96 10.17
CA GLY A 274 -20.66 1.48 9.12
C GLY A 274 -20.66 0.64 7.85
N SER A 275 -20.97 -0.66 7.96
CA SER A 275 -21.03 -1.56 6.80
C SER A 275 -22.24 -1.29 5.91
N LEU A 276 -23.42 -1.04 6.51
CA LEU A 276 -24.59 -0.63 5.74
C LEU A 276 -24.39 0.77 5.12
N LEU A 277 -23.75 1.68 5.84
CA LEU A 277 -23.41 3.01 5.32
C LEU A 277 -22.45 2.94 4.13
N GLY A 278 -21.41 2.10 4.22
CA GLY A 278 -20.48 1.84 3.11
C GLY A 278 -21.17 1.21 1.91
N ALA A 279 -22.06 0.24 2.14
CA ALA A 279 -22.88 -0.36 1.08
C ALA A 279 -23.72 0.70 0.36
N MET A 280 -24.40 1.58 1.10
CA MET A 280 -25.24 2.64 0.53
C MET A 280 -24.43 3.69 -0.26
N ARG A 281 -23.19 3.97 0.15
CA ARG A 281 -22.34 4.98 -0.51
C ARG A 281 -21.65 4.46 -1.75
N SER A 282 -21.10 3.25 -1.69
CA SER A 282 -20.18 2.74 -2.73
C SER A 282 -20.26 1.24 -2.96
N GLY A 283 -21.20 0.54 -2.33
CA GLY A 283 -21.31 -0.92 -2.42
C GLY A 283 -20.12 -1.67 -1.79
N ASP A 284 -19.38 -1.03 -0.88
CA ASP A 284 -18.15 -1.58 -0.30
C ASP A 284 -17.90 -1.01 1.11
N ILE A 285 -16.89 -1.53 1.81
CA ILE A 285 -16.46 -1.06 3.13
C ILE A 285 -15.98 0.39 3.00
N LEU A 286 -16.33 1.25 3.96
CA LEU A 286 -15.80 2.61 4.01
C LEU A 286 -14.26 2.56 3.99
N PRO A 287 -13.57 3.37 3.17
CA PRO A 287 -12.11 3.26 3.00
C PRO A 287 -11.29 3.39 4.30
N TRP A 288 -11.88 4.01 5.32
CA TRP A 288 -11.28 4.25 6.63
C TRP A 288 -11.82 3.33 7.76
N ASP A 289 -12.72 2.39 7.45
CA ASP A 289 -13.22 1.42 8.43
C ASP A 289 -12.26 0.25 8.64
N HIS A 290 -12.33 -0.37 9.82
CA HIS A 290 -11.41 -1.41 10.26
C HIS A 290 -12.05 -2.78 10.51
N ASP A 291 -13.37 -2.86 10.46
CA ASP A 291 -14.19 -4.04 10.65
C ASP A 291 -15.40 -4.03 9.69
N VAL A 292 -16.23 -5.06 9.80
CA VAL A 292 -17.54 -5.14 9.14
C VAL A 292 -18.55 -5.54 10.21
N ASP A 293 -19.73 -4.95 10.18
CA ASP A 293 -20.77 -5.11 11.18
C ASP A 293 -22.00 -5.80 10.58
N VAL A 294 -22.44 -6.87 11.24
CA VAL A 294 -23.57 -7.68 10.80
C VAL A 294 -24.50 -7.91 11.99
N GLY A 295 -25.75 -7.49 11.86
CA GLY A 295 -26.82 -7.85 12.78
C GLY A 295 -27.44 -9.19 12.40
N PHE A 296 -27.85 -10.00 13.38
CA PHE A 296 -28.58 -11.24 13.12
C PHE A 296 -29.61 -11.55 14.19
N VAL A 297 -30.63 -12.35 13.85
CA VAL A 297 -31.67 -12.76 14.80
C VAL A 297 -31.07 -13.75 15.80
N ARG A 298 -31.09 -13.40 17.09
CA ARG A 298 -30.49 -14.17 18.18
C ARG A 298 -31.02 -15.60 18.25
N GLU A 299 -32.31 -15.79 17.99
CA GLU A 299 -32.95 -17.10 18.03
C GLU A 299 -32.37 -18.06 16.95
N ASP A 300 -31.77 -17.53 15.88
CA ASP A 300 -31.12 -18.30 14.83
C ASP A 300 -29.68 -18.71 15.19
N LEU A 301 -29.12 -18.23 16.32
CA LEU A 301 -27.74 -18.52 16.74
C LEU A 301 -27.43 -20.02 16.74
N ALA A 302 -28.40 -20.83 17.18
CA ALA A 302 -28.26 -22.26 17.27
C ALA A 302 -28.14 -22.97 15.91
N ARG A 303 -28.46 -22.29 14.80
CA ARG A 303 -28.40 -22.85 13.45
C ARG A 303 -26.98 -22.91 12.91
N CYS A 304 -26.10 -22.00 13.33
CA CYS A 304 -24.68 -22.05 12.97
C CYS A 304 -23.87 -22.82 14.02
N HIS A 305 -23.27 -23.92 13.57
CA HIS A 305 -22.38 -24.74 14.38
C HIS A 305 -21.17 -23.97 14.93
N TRP A 306 -20.62 -23.04 14.16
CA TRP A 306 -19.45 -22.26 14.59
C TRP A 306 -19.81 -21.27 15.70
N LEU A 307 -20.96 -20.59 15.61
CA LEU A 307 -21.46 -19.74 16.68
C LEU A 307 -21.72 -20.52 17.97
N LYS A 308 -22.35 -21.70 17.87
CA LYS A 308 -22.53 -22.60 19.03
C LYS A 308 -21.21 -22.94 19.71
N LYS A 309 -20.20 -23.33 18.93
CA LYS A 309 -18.87 -23.69 19.47
C LYS A 309 -18.13 -22.49 20.05
N ALA A 310 -18.23 -21.33 19.42
CA ALA A 310 -17.56 -20.10 19.83
C ALA A 310 -18.13 -19.52 21.15
N LYS A 311 -19.33 -19.94 21.56
CA LYS A 311 -19.99 -19.50 22.79
C LYS A 311 -19.13 -19.71 24.04
N ASP A 312 -18.49 -20.86 24.14
CA ASP A 312 -17.77 -21.28 25.35
C ASP A 312 -16.26 -21.03 25.24
N ARG A 313 -15.70 -21.10 24.02
CA ARG A 313 -14.28 -20.86 23.76
C ARG A 313 -14.02 -20.47 22.30
N PRO A 314 -12.92 -19.75 22.01
CA PRO A 314 -12.53 -19.49 20.63
C PRO A 314 -12.32 -20.78 19.82
N VAL A 315 -12.83 -20.80 18.59
CA VAL A 315 -12.76 -21.97 17.69
C VAL A 315 -12.26 -21.57 16.31
N ILE A 316 -11.36 -22.38 15.75
CA ILE A 316 -10.87 -22.20 14.37
C ILE A 316 -11.64 -23.18 13.48
N ASP A 317 -12.23 -22.66 12.41
CA ASP A 317 -12.95 -23.49 11.45
C ASP A 317 -12.00 -24.18 10.44
N ASN A 318 -12.58 -25.02 9.59
CA ASN A 318 -11.86 -25.76 8.55
C ASN A 318 -11.22 -24.87 7.47
N LYS A 319 -11.62 -23.59 7.36
CA LYS A 319 -11.02 -22.61 6.46
C LYS A 319 -10.01 -21.71 7.16
N GLY A 320 -9.77 -21.90 8.46
CA GLY A 320 -8.79 -21.17 9.26
C GLY A 320 -9.26 -19.81 9.76
N PHE A 321 -10.56 -19.51 9.72
CA PHE A 321 -11.11 -18.33 10.41
C PHE A 321 -11.30 -18.63 11.89
N LEU A 322 -11.07 -17.63 12.74
CA LEU A 322 -11.22 -17.76 14.18
C LEU A 322 -12.53 -17.10 14.61
N TRP A 323 -13.42 -17.90 15.19
CA TRP A 323 -14.68 -17.47 15.77
C TRP A 323 -14.50 -17.34 17.28
N GLU A 324 -14.79 -16.17 17.85
CA GLU A 324 -14.70 -15.94 19.29
C GLU A 324 -15.88 -15.09 19.77
N LYS A 325 -16.42 -15.42 20.94
CA LYS A 325 -17.36 -14.54 21.63
C LYS A 325 -16.56 -13.39 22.25
N ALA A 326 -17.04 -12.15 22.08
CA ALA A 326 -16.43 -10.98 22.69
C ALA A 326 -16.45 -11.09 24.22
N THR A 327 -15.40 -10.59 24.87
CA THR A 327 -15.30 -10.57 26.34
C THR A 327 -16.26 -9.55 26.96
N GLU A 328 -16.48 -8.44 26.26
CA GLU A 328 -17.29 -7.30 26.71
C GLU A 328 -18.58 -7.23 25.89
N GLY A 329 -19.54 -8.11 26.19
CA GLY A 329 -20.86 -8.12 25.55
C GLY A 329 -21.24 -9.47 24.96
N ASN A 330 -22.51 -9.60 24.56
CA ASN A 330 -23.06 -10.84 24.00
C ASN A 330 -22.98 -10.83 22.46
N PHE A 331 -21.80 -10.58 21.88
CA PHE A 331 -21.60 -10.61 20.43
C PHE A 331 -20.36 -11.42 20.05
N TYR A 332 -20.16 -11.66 18.75
CA TYR A 332 -19.08 -12.51 18.25
C TYR A 332 -18.18 -11.77 17.27
N HIS A 333 -16.88 -12.07 17.32
CA HIS A 333 -15.93 -11.71 16.29
C HIS A 333 -15.61 -12.94 15.43
N VAL A 334 -15.52 -12.72 14.13
CA VAL A 334 -14.93 -13.70 13.20
C VAL A 334 -13.69 -13.07 12.59
N HIS A 335 -12.53 -13.52 13.02
CA HIS A 335 -11.24 -13.03 12.54
C HIS A 335 -10.78 -13.77 11.29
N PHE A 336 -10.06 -13.06 10.43
CA PHE A 336 -9.47 -13.60 9.21
C PHE A 336 -8.57 -14.82 9.48
N SER A 337 -7.80 -14.80 10.58
CA SER A 337 -7.17 -15.99 11.17
C SER A 337 -6.85 -15.81 12.65
N LYS A 338 -6.28 -16.86 13.26
CA LYS A 338 -5.70 -16.77 14.62
C LYS A 338 -4.66 -15.66 14.76
N ILE A 339 -3.87 -15.40 13.71
CA ILE A 339 -2.78 -14.42 13.70
C ILE A 339 -3.30 -13.06 13.21
N ASN A 340 -4.11 -13.06 12.15
CA ASN A 340 -4.65 -11.84 11.57
C ASN A 340 -6.02 -11.50 12.16
N LYS A 341 -6.02 -10.55 13.10
CA LYS A 341 -7.20 -10.15 13.88
C LYS A 341 -8.11 -9.10 13.20
N ILE A 342 -7.98 -8.89 11.90
CA ILE A 342 -9.06 -8.24 11.10
C ILE A 342 -10.32 -9.08 11.23
N HIS A 343 -11.47 -8.46 11.46
CA HIS A 343 -12.67 -9.21 11.83
C HIS A 343 -13.97 -8.59 11.32
N VAL A 344 -15.00 -9.41 11.38
CA VAL A 344 -16.39 -9.02 11.25
C VAL A 344 -17.06 -9.21 12.62
N ASN A 345 -17.83 -8.22 13.04
CA ASN A 345 -18.65 -8.25 14.24
C ASN A 345 -20.02 -8.83 13.90
N LEU A 346 -20.49 -9.76 14.72
CA LEU A 346 -21.79 -10.41 14.60
C LEU A 346 -22.61 -10.08 15.85
N PHE A 347 -23.61 -9.23 15.69
CA PHE A 347 -24.46 -8.72 16.76
C PHE A 347 -25.80 -9.47 16.80
N PRO A 348 -26.07 -10.27 17.83
CA PRO A 348 -27.40 -10.86 18.01
C PRO A 348 -28.41 -9.82 18.47
N PHE A 349 -29.59 -9.83 17.85
CA PHE A 349 -30.74 -9.02 18.25
C PHE A 349 -31.97 -9.90 18.48
N TYR A 350 -32.87 -9.45 19.35
CA TYR A 350 -34.17 -10.07 19.56
C TYR A 350 -35.26 -8.99 19.55
N SER A 351 -36.47 -9.33 19.11
CA SER A 351 -37.60 -8.40 19.16
C SER A 351 -38.19 -8.36 20.57
N LYS A 352 -38.44 -7.15 21.07
CA LYS A 352 -39.13 -6.86 22.32
C LYS A 352 -40.16 -5.76 22.05
N ASN A 353 -41.43 -6.13 22.02
CA ASN A 353 -42.56 -5.22 21.80
C ASN A 353 -42.45 -4.37 20.50
N GLY A 354 -42.05 -4.96 19.38
CA GLY A 354 -41.92 -4.23 18.10
C GLY A 354 -40.57 -3.53 17.90
N THR A 355 -39.65 -3.67 18.86
CA THR A 355 -38.31 -3.07 18.80
C THR A 355 -37.25 -4.16 18.79
N MET A 356 -36.33 -4.11 17.82
CA MET A 356 -35.13 -4.92 17.80
C MET A 356 -34.13 -4.39 18.82
N VAL A 357 -33.81 -5.22 19.81
CA VAL A 357 -32.88 -4.91 20.89
C VAL A 357 -31.65 -5.79 20.75
N ARG A 358 -30.47 -5.18 20.87
CA ARG A 358 -29.19 -5.91 20.87
C ARG A 358 -29.08 -6.73 22.15
N ASP A 359 -28.72 -8.00 22.03
CA ASP A 359 -28.37 -8.82 23.18
C ASP A 359 -26.95 -8.42 23.64
N SER A 360 -26.83 -7.46 24.56
CA SER A 360 -25.58 -7.06 25.23
C SER A 360 -25.87 -6.35 26.56
N TRP A 361 -25.08 -6.64 27.60
CA TRP A 361 -25.26 -6.08 28.94
C TRP A 361 -24.51 -4.76 29.17
N PHE A 362 -23.50 -4.47 28.35
CA PHE A 362 -22.67 -3.27 28.45
C PHE A 362 -22.65 -2.55 27.12
N THR A 363 -23.60 -1.65 26.90
CA THR A 363 -23.42 -0.61 25.87
C THR A 363 -23.84 0.73 26.43
N THR A 364 -22.84 1.59 26.62
CA THR A 364 -22.98 3.06 26.65
C THR A 364 -23.63 3.61 25.36
N HIS A 365 -23.66 2.82 24.29
CA HIS A 365 -24.37 3.10 23.05
C HIS A 365 -25.87 2.76 23.14
N LYS A 366 -26.67 3.66 23.74
CA LYS A 366 -28.14 3.63 23.74
C LYS A 366 -28.79 3.69 22.33
N ASN A 367 -28.02 3.70 21.25
CA ASN A 367 -28.46 4.07 19.89
C ASN A 367 -28.51 2.89 18.89
N MET A 368 -28.58 1.64 19.35
CA MET A 368 -28.66 0.48 18.44
C MET A 368 -30.05 -0.14 18.34
N GLU A 369 -30.99 0.24 19.19
CA GLU A 369 -32.38 -0.22 19.10
C GLU A 369 -33.08 0.40 17.89
N PHE A 370 -33.96 -0.35 17.24
CA PHE A 370 -34.72 0.12 16.09
C PHE A 370 -36.06 -0.63 15.93
N PRO A 371 -37.08 -0.02 15.29
CA PRO A 371 -38.34 -0.70 14.99
C PRO A 371 -38.14 -1.95 14.13
N ASP A 372 -38.72 -3.09 14.53
CA ASP A 372 -38.55 -4.36 13.80
C ASP A 372 -39.18 -4.35 12.40
N ASN A 373 -40.10 -3.41 12.12
CA ASN A 373 -40.62 -3.14 10.78
C ASN A 373 -39.54 -2.91 9.72
N PHE A 374 -38.35 -2.42 10.10
CA PHE A 374 -37.21 -2.30 9.19
C PHE A 374 -36.71 -3.66 8.65
N LEU A 375 -37.08 -4.78 9.28
CA LEU A 375 -36.74 -6.14 8.87
C LEU A 375 -37.94 -6.91 8.29
N HIS A 376 -39.11 -6.28 8.17
CA HIS A 376 -40.35 -6.92 7.76
C HIS A 376 -41.03 -6.19 6.59
N PRO A 377 -40.69 -6.53 5.33
CA PRO A 377 -39.63 -7.46 4.92
C PRO A 377 -38.24 -6.80 4.94
N MET A 378 -37.18 -7.60 5.03
CA MET A 378 -35.83 -7.13 4.72
C MET A 378 -35.72 -6.79 3.23
N SER A 379 -34.82 -5.85 2.91
CA SER A 379 -34.40 -5.56 1.54
C SER A 379 -33.06 -6.24 1.24
N SER A 380 -32.48 -5.92 0.10
CA SER A 380 -31.13 -6.32 -0.29
C SER A 380 -30.33 -5.14 -0.81
N ILE A 381 -29.03 -5.16 -0.59
CA ILE A 381 -28.09 -4.15 -1.11
C ILE A 381 -26.80 -4.82 -1.60
N ASP A 382 -26.16 -4.21 -2.60
CA ASP A 382 -24.83 -4.65 -3.04
C ASP A 382 -23.78 -4.25 -2.00
N PHE A 383 -22.99 -5.22 -1.56
CA PHE A 383 -21.87 -5.01 -0.66
C PHE A 383 -20.76 -6.01 -0.94
N VAL A 384 -19.52 -5.52 -1.04
CA VAL A 384 -18.31 -6.32 -1.27
C VAL A 384 -18.42 -7.29 -2.47
N GLY A 385 -19.14 -6.85 -3.51
CA GLY A 385 -19.30 -7.58 -4.78
C GLY A 385 -20.40 -8.63 -4.81
N ARG A 386 -21.37 -8.60 -3.88
CA ARG A 386 -22.58 -9.43 -3.95
C ARG A 386 -23.78 -8.73 -3.32
N SER A 387 -24.98 -9.15 -3.70
CA SER A 387 -26.21 -8.77 -3.00
C SER A 387 -26.27 -9.47 -1.64
N VAL A 388 -26.60 -8.71 -0.59
CA VAL A 388 -26.76 -9.20 0.79
C VAL A 388 -28.01 -8.59 1.44
N PRO A 389 -28.62 -9.27 2.43
CA PRO A 389 -29.74 -8.72 3.20
C PRO A 389 -29.41 -7.39 3.89
N SER A 390 -30.38 -6.49 3.90
CA SER A 390 -30.32 -5.20 4.59
C SER A 390 -31.67 -4.87 5.23
N PRO A 391 -31.73 -3.90 6.15
CA PRO A 391 -32.99 -3.27 6.48
C PRO A 391 -33.69 -2.73 5.23
N ASN A 392 -35.02 -2.71 5.22
CA ASN A 392 -35.78 -1.90 4.26
C ASN A 392 -35.59 -0.40 4.58
N ASN A 393 -35.98 0.48 3.65
CA ASN A 393 -35.88 1.94 3.84
C ASN A 393 -34.49 2.36 4.37
N ILE A 394 -33.43 1.87 3.71
CA ILE A 394 -32.03 1.94 4.19
C ILE A 394 -31.61 3.37 4.59
N ARG A 395 -32.06 4.39 3.84
CA ARG A 395 -31.81 5.79 4.15
C ARG A 395 -32.36 6.16 5.52
N ASP A 396 -33.63 5.90 5.76
CA ASP A 396 -34.30 6.25 7.02
C ASP A 396 -33.66 5.49 8.19
N PHE A 397 -33.31 4.22 7.98
CA PHE A 397 -32.58 3.42 8.98
C PHE A 397 -31.22 4.04 9.32
N LEU A 398 -30.44 4.46 8.33
CA LEU A 398 -29.13 5.08 8.52
C LEU A 398 -29.25 6.48 9.15
N GLU A 399 -30.20 7.30 8.71
CA GLU A 399 -30.40 8.65 9.25
C GLU A 399 -30.92 8.63 10.69
N MET A 400 -31.70 7.62 11.07
CA MET A 400 -32.07 7.38 12.46
C MET A 400 -30.85 7.06 13.34
N LYS A 401 -29.86 6.33 12.81
CA LYS A 401 -28.68 5.89 13.57
C LYS A 401 -27.55 6.92 13.61
N PHE A 402 -27.30 7.59 12.49
CA PHE A 402 -26.16 8.47 12.30
C PHE A 402 -26.54 9.95 12.14
N GLY A 403 -27.83 10.26 12.08
CA GLY A 403 -28.32 11.61 11.82
C GLY A 403 -28.58 11.88 10.34
N ARG A 404 -29.40 12.90 10.08
CA ARG A 404 -29.81 13.30 8.73
C ARG A 404 -28.61 13.67 7.86
N GLY A 405 -28.60 13.19 6.61
CA GLY A 405 -27.52 13.48 5.67
C GLY A 405 -26.23 12.69 5.93
N ALA A 406 -26.26 11.70 6.82
CA ALA A 406 -25.10 10.83 7.08
C ALA A 406 -24.66 10.04 5.84
N ILE A 407 -25.48 9.86 4.81
CA ILE A 407 -25.06 9.18 3.58
C ILE A 407 -24.18 10.10 2.73
N GLU A 408 -24.56 11.36 2.60
CA GLU A 408 -23.90 12.35 1.74
C GLU A 408 -22.67 12.98 2.40
N ASN A 409 -22.64 13.05 3.73
CA ASN A 409 -21.59 13.73 4.48
C ASN A 409 -20.67 12.72 5.19
N PRO A 410 -19.48 12.42 4.65
CA PRO A 410 -18.54 11.50 5.25
C PRO A 410 -17.93 12.04 6.55
N GLU A 411 -17.92 11.18 7.56
CA GLU A 411 -17.32 11.45 8.86
C GLU A 411 -16.40 10.28 9.25
N TYR A 412 -15.36 10.60 10.02
CA TYR A 412 -14.57 9.58 10.72
C TYR A 412 -15.32 9.06 11.95
N PRO A 413 -14.91 7.91 12.52
CA PRO A 413 -15.65 7.28 13.62
C PRO A 413 -15.90 8.19 14.82
N ASP A 414 -14.97 9.12 15.10
CA ASP A 414 -15.12 10.15 16.13
C ASP A 414 -14.70 11.53 15.59
N PRO A 415 -15.65 12.33 15.07
CA PRO A 415 -15.38 13.66 14.52
C PRO A 415 -14.86 14.66 15.54
N ALA A 416 -15.10 14.44 16.84
CA ALA A 416 -14.59 15.30 17.91
C ALA A 416 -13.08 15.12 18.09
N LYS A 417 -12.56 13.92 17.83
CA LYS A 417 -11.12 13.63 17.84
C LYS A 417 -10.42 13.98 16.53
N LEU A 418 -11.03 13.66 15.40
CA LEU A 418 -10.44 13.91 14.09
C LEU A 418 -11.52 14.23 13.05
N LYS A 419 -11.46 15.43 12.49
CA LYS A 419 -12.36 15.83 11.40
C LYS A 419 -12.04 15.10 10.11
N PHE A 420 -13.08 14.76 9.37
CA PHE A 420 -12.94 14.29 8.00
C PHE A 420 -12.34 15.42 7.12
N PRO A 421 -11.34 15.12 6.26
CA PRO A 421 -10.60 16.12 5.50
C PRO A 421 -11.36 16.70 4.30
#